data_AF-Q5JEN8-F1
#
_entry.id   AF-Q5JEN8-F1
#
_cell.length_a   1.000
_cell.length_b   1.000
_cell.length_c   1.000
_cell.angle_alpha   90.00
_cell.angle_beta   90.00
_cell.angle_gamma   90.00
#
_symmetry.space_group_name_H-M   'P 1'
#
loop_
_entity.id
_entity.type
_entity.pdbx_description
1 polymer ?
#
loop_
_entity_poly.entity_id
_entity_poly.type
_entity_poly.pdbx_seq_one_letter_code
_entity_poly.pdbx_strand_id
1 'polypeptide(L)'
;MLDTDIMVAKIGWSFNNWRGFDQEMFKNRLLYDFEYIRNTGFGHELWNFYEGFSKNNYFGHIEGNPANFTSGIVLFVSKFIDPRDPRPRGSSLYLVGLYGNAIYEPNGFKTGTRIVDLLPDYAVEHIENLVQMRSWKGKDPDRHLEYLERLLDGEEYTARLVASKKYSTAFIPRYNGYVEIDKTDIGVEEVKQWKFTYRIPLENALRLLDIAIFRHERIARNEVEESVPGELRKQAIEIATRIKRVKKILERLG
;
A
#
# COMPACT_ATOMS: atom_id res chain seq x y z
N MET A 1 28.48 9.64 0.67
CA MET A 1 27.18 9.74 1.36
C MET A 1 26.31 8.63 0.81
N LEU A 2 25.64 7.85 1.65
CA LEU A 2 24.62 6.92 1.16
C LEU A 2 23.37 7.76 0.90
N ASP A 3 23.13 8.08 -0.38
CA ASP A 3 21.89 8.73 -0.80
C ASP A 3 20.73 7.79 -0.43
N THR A 4 19.95 8.16 0.58
CA THR A 4 18.73 7.43 0.91
C THR A 4 17.65 7.94 -0.03
N ASP A 5 17.23 7.09 -0.96
CA ASP A 5 16.15 7.47 -1.88
C ASP A 5 14.83 7.62 -1.10
N ILE A 6 14.08 8.67 -1.41
CA ILE A 6 12.74 8.90 -0.86
C ILE A 6 11.74 8.85 -1.99
N MET A 7 10.81 7.90 -1.88
CA MET A 7 9.81 7.63 -2.90
C MET A 7 8.41 7.67 -2.32
N VAL A 8 7.47 8.18 -3.11
CA VAL A 8 6.04 7.96 -2.94
C VAL A 8 5.59 6.87 -3.89
N ALA A 9 4.91 5.85 -3.37
CA ALA A 9 4.33 4.75 -4.14
C ALA A 9 2.80 4.77 -4.04
N LYS A 10 2.13 4.81 -5.20
CA LYS A 10 0.69 4.77 -5.32
C LYS A 10 0.19 3.32 -5.34
N ILE A 11 -0.72 2.99 -4.44
CA ILE A 11 -1.32 1.66 -4.29
C ILE A 11 -2.85 1.75 -4.38
N GLY A 12 -3.52 0.65 -4.72
CA GLY A 12 -4.97 0.56 -4.70
C GLY A 12 -5.54 0.74 -3.29
N TRP A 13 -6.74 1.32 -3.17
CA TRP A 13 -7.39 1.47 -1.87
C TRP A 13 -7.65 0.12 -1.20
N SER A 14 -7.55 0.09 0.13
CA SER A 14 -7.92 -1.06 0.93
C SER A 14 -8.70 -0.64 2.16
N PHE A 15 -9.78 -1.34 2.42
CA PHE A 15 -10.63 -1.27 3.59
C PHE A 15 -10.08 -2.08 4.78
N ASN A 16 -9.11 -2.97 4.55
CA ASN A 16 -8.45 -3.76 5.59
C ASN A 16 -7.02 -3.27 5.95
N ASN A 17 -6.65 -2.07 5.50
CA ASN A 17 -5.34 -1.46 5.74
C ASN A 17 -4.17 -2.23 5.10
N TRP A 18 -4.40 -2.84 3.93
CA TRP A 18 -3.45 -3.67 3.18
C TRP A 18 -2.85 -4.80 4.03
N ARG A 19 -3.69 -5.44 4.84
CA ARG A 19 -3.30 -6.55 5.73
C ARG A 19 -3.78 -7.90 5.22
N GLY A 20 -3.89 -8.07 3.89
CA GLY A 20 -4.30 -9.30 3.24
C GLY A 20 -5.48 -9.12 2.31
N PHE A 21 -6.15 -10.22 1.97
CA PHE A 21 -7.31 -10.17 1.09
C PHE A 21 -8.42 -9.27 1.62
N ASP A 22 -8.92 -8.40 0.76
CA ASP A 22 -9.90 -7.37 1.10
C ASP A 22 -11.25 -7.69 0.45
N GLN A 23 -12.16 -8.24 1.24
CA GLN A 23 -13.49 -8.63 0.78
C GLN A 23 -14.31 -7.43 0.27
N GLU A 24 -14.13 -6.25 0.85
CA GLU A 24 -14.89 -5.07 0.44
C GLU A 24 -14.37 -4.54 -0.90
N MET A 25 -13.05 -4.56 -1.10
CA MET A 25 -12.46 -4.33 -2.43
C MET A 25 -12.96 -5.35 -3.45
N PHE A 26 -12.99 -6.64 -3.13
CA PHE A 26 -13.47 -7.68 -4.05
C PHE A 26 -14.91 -7.44 -4.51
N LYS A 27 -15.81 -7.09 -3.57
CA LYS A 27 -17.21 -6.73 -3.87
C LYS A 27 -17.30 -5.48 -4.74
N ASN A 28 -16.50 -4.47 -4.45
CA ASN A 28 -16.52 -3.17 -5.12
C ASN A 28 -15.47 -3.04 -6.24
N ARG A 29 -14.94 -4.16 -6.74
CA ARG A 29 -13.78 -4.18 -7.65
C ARG A 29 -13.97 -3.35 -8.92
N LEU A 30 -15.21 -3.20 -9.38
CA LEU A 30 -15.55 -2.41 -10.57
C LEU A 30 -15.37 -0.90 -10.38
N LEU A 31 -15.24 -0.41 -9.13
CA LEU A 31 -14.98 1.01 -8.82
C LEU A 31 -13.50 1.38 -8.97
N TYR A 32 -12.62 0.40 -9.14
CA TYR A 32 -11.18 0.65 -9.22
C TYR A 32 -10.75 1.01 -10.64
N ASP A 33 -9.81 1.96 -10.74
CA ASP A 33 -9.21 2.40 -12.00
C ASP A 33 -8.16 1.41 -12.56
N PHE A 34 -7.92 0.28 -11.86
CA PHE A 34 -6.92 -0.73 -12.20
C PHE A 34 -7.58 -1.94 -12.86
N GLU A 35 -7.20 -2.20 -14.12
CA GLU A 35 -7.78 -3.28 -14.93
C GLU A 35 -7.69 -4.65 -14.24
N TYR A 36 -6.52 -4.98 -13.69
CA TYR A 36 -6.30 -6.24 -12.98
C TYR A 36 -7.30 -6.41 -11.84
N ILE A 37 -7.41 -5.40 -10.97
CA ILE A 37 -8.35 -5.40 -9.84
C ILE A 37 -9.79 -5.57 -10.31
N ARG A 38 -10.22 -4.85 -11.36
CA ARG A 38 -11.61 -4.96 -11.86
C ARG A 38 -11.96 -6.38 -12.30
N ASN A 39 -10.99 -7.11 -12.87
CA ASN A 39 -11.18 -8.48 -13.31
C ASN A 39 -11.11 -9.45 -12.14
N THR A 40 -10.05 -9.42 -11.34
CA THR A 40 -9.76 -10.46 -10.32
C THR A 40 -10.35 -10.17 -8.94
N GLY A 41 -10.64 -8.90 -8.64
CA GLY A 41 -11.11 -8.46 -7.34
C GLY A 41 -10.04 -8.31 -6.26
N PHE A 42 -8.75 -8.42 -6.62
CA PHE A 42 -7.65 -8.17 -5.69
C PHE A 42 -6.45 -7.53 -6.40
N GLY A 43 -5.52 -6.97 -5.63
CA GLY A 43 -4.23 -6.45 -6.11
C GLY A 43 -3.10 -6.98 -5.23
N HIS A 44 -1.89 -7.10 -5.78
CA HIS A 44 -0.73 -7.61 -5.04
C HIS A 44 -0.31 -6.69 -3.89
N GLU A 45 -0.64 -5.40 -3.97
CA GLU A 45 -0.40 -4.40 -2.93
C GLU A 45 -1.23 -4.65 -1.65
N LEU A 46 -2.27 -5.49 -1.71
CA LEU A 46 -3.12 -5.80 -0.56
C LEU A 46 -2.38 -6.46 0.61
N TRP A 47 -1.18 -6.98 0.36
CA TRP A 47 -0.36 -7.60 1.38
C TRP A 47 0.81 -6.72 1.85
N ASN A 48 0.87 -5.44 1.47
CA ASN A 48 1.96 -4.52 1.84
C ASN A 48 2.11 -4.32 3.35
N PHE A 49 1.10 -4.58 4.17
CA PHE A 49 1.22 -4.58 5.63
C PHE A 49 0.75 -5.90 6.24
N TYR A 50 0.76 -6.98 5.45
CA TYR A 50 0.41 -8.31 5.93
C TYR A 50 1.49 -8.84 6.89
N GLU A 51 1.05 -9.31 8.05
CA GLU A 51 1.96 -9.70 9.12
C GLU A 51 2.36 -11.18 9.04
N GLY A 52 1.65 -11.99 8.26
CA GLY A 52 1.82 -13.44 8.18
C GLY A 52 3.09 -13.91 7.46
N PHE A 53 3.67 -13.11 6.56
CA PHE A 53 4.88 -13.51 5.83
C PHE A 53 6.14 -13.58 6.69
N SER A 54 6.24 -12.72 7.70
CA SER A 54 7.42 -12.68 8.58
C SER A 54 7.13 -11.96 9.88
N LYS A 55 7.76 -12.43 10.96
CA LYS A 55 7.73 -11.76 12.27
C LYS A 55 8.34 -10.36 12.22
N ASN A 56 9.40 -10.16 11.43
CA ASN A 56 10.27 -8.97 11.54
C ASN A 56 10.15 -8.00 10.36
N ASN A 57 9.68 -8.46 9.21
CA ASN A 57 9.64 -7.67 7.98
C ASN A 57 8.23 -7.63 7.39
N TYR A 58 7.90 -6.51 6.75
CA TYR A 58 6.83 -6.45 5.76
C TYR A 58 7.40 -6.75 4.38
N PHE A 59 6.58 -7.37 3.56
CA PHE A 59 6.85 -7.67 2.15
C PHE A 59 5.81 -6.92 1.34
N GLY A 60 6.25 -6.10 0.39
CA GLY A 60 5.35 -5.26 -0.39
C GLY A 60 5.51 -5.41 -1.88
N HIS A 61 4.43 -5.14 -2.59
CA HIS A 61 4.40 -4.94 -4.03
C HIS A 61 4.17 -3.46 -4.35
N ILE A 62 4.85 -3.02 -5.40
CA ILE A 62 4.57 -1.76 -6.09
C ILE A 62 4.54 -2.07 -7.58
N GLU A 63 3.56 -1.49 -8.26
CA GLU A 63 3.43 -1.69 -9.70
C GLU A 63 4.49 -0.88 -10.46
N GLY A 64 5.00 -1.48 -11.55
CA GLY A 64 6.13 -0.94 -12.30
C GLY A 64 7.50 -1.17 -11.64
N ASN A 65 8.53 -0.66 -12.31
CA ASN A 65 9.91 -0.68 -11.82
C ASN A 65 10.33 0.75 -11.47
N PRO A 66 10.49 1.10 -10.18
CA PRO A 66 10.95 2.43 -9.80
C PRO A 66 12.37 2.63 -10.30
N ALA A 67 12.54 3.49 -11.31
CA ALA A 67 13.85 3.78 -11.86
C ALA A 67 14.83 4.21 -10.75
N ASN A 68 15.92 3.47 -10.63
CA ASN A 68 17.04 3.73 -9.73
C ASN A 68 16.74 3.64 -8.23
N PHE A 69 15.56 3.18 -7.79
CA PHE A 69 15.31 2.95 -6.36
C PHE A 69 15.85 1.58 -5.96
N THR A 70 16.91 1.56 -5.16
CA THR A 70 17.49 0.30 -4.61
C THR A 70 17.14 0.14 -3.14
N SER A 71 17.26 1.22 -2.37
CA SER A 71 16.92 1.23 -0.95
C SER A 71 16.58 2.62 -0.45
N GLY A 72 15.70 2.71 0.53
CA GLY A 72 15.41 3.98 1.19
C GLY A 72 14.06 4.01 1.91
N ILE A 73 13.30 5.09 1.73
CA ILE A 73 11.99 5.27 2.34
C ILE A 73 10.92 5.26 1.27
N VAL A 74 9.85 4.50 1.53
CA VAL A 74 8.67 4.46 0.67
C VAL A 74 7.48 4.99 1.45
N LEU A 75 6.90 6.08 0.98
CA LEU A 75 5.64 6.64 1.47
C LEU A 75 4.50 6.09 0.60
N PHE A 76 3.55 5.39 1.19
CA PHE A 76 2.44 4.81 0.45
C PHE A 76 1.28 5.76 0.38
N VAL A 77 0.77 5.98 -0.82
CA VAL A 77 -0.39 6.83 -1.07
C VAL A 77 -1.50 6.06 -1.76
N SER A 78 -2.74 6.35 -1.38
CA SER A 78 -3.91 5.72 -1.98
C SER A 78 -5.02 6.73 -2.19
N LYS A 79 -5.72 6.60 -3.32
CA LYS A 79 -6.93 7.38 -3.62
C LYS A 79 -8.10 6.73 -2.88
N PHE A 80 -8.87 7.51 -2.12
CA PHE A 80 -10.05 6.98 -1.43
C PHE A 80 -11.12 6.52 -2.42
N ILE A 81 -11.81 5.44 -2.08
CA ILE A 81 -12.98 4.93 -2.80
C ILE A 81 -14.14 4.83 -1.80
N ASP A 82 -15.22 5.58 -2.02
CA ASP A 82 -16.45 5.42 -1.26
C ASP A 82 -17.29 4.30 -1.90
N PRO A 83 -17.48 3.15 -1.24
CA PRO A 83 -18.31 2.07 -1.78
C PRO A 83 -19.79 2.47 -1.92
N ARG A 84 -20.24 3.57 -1.29
CA ARG A 84 -21.63 4.06 -1.33
C ARG A 84 -21.86 5.13 -2.39
N ASP A 85 -20.82 5.77 -2.92
CA ASP A 85 -20.93 6.69 -4.06
C ASP A 85 -19.96 6.25 -5.17
N PRO A 86 -20.46 5.58 -6.23
CA PRO A 86 -19.63 5.15 -7.34
C PRO A 86 -19.13 6.34 -8.19
N ARG A 87 -19.62 7.56 -7.94
CA ARG A 87 -19.06 8.76 -8.56
C ARG A 87 -17.84 9.18 -7.75
N PRO A 88 -16.69 9.44 -8.38
CA PRO A 88 -15.53 9.95 -7.68
C PRO A 88 -15.81 11.37 -7.15
N ARG A 89 -16.34 11.48 -5.94
CA ARG A 89 -16.40 12.74 -5.19
C ARG A 89 -15.13 12.84 -4.36
N GLY A 90 -14.24 13.72 -4.78
CA GLY A 90 -12.95 13.94 -4.14
C GLY A 90 -11.87 13.03 -4.72
N SER A 91 -10.97 13.60 -5.51
CA SER A 91 -9.71 12.98 -5.94
C SER A 91 -8.67 12.96 -4.82
N SER A 92 -9.12 12.94 -3.56
CA SER A 92 -8.25 13.09 -2.40
C SER A 92 -7.31 11.89 -2.33
N LEU A 93 -6.03 12.19 -2.43
CA LEU A 93 -4.96 11.25 -2.27
C LEU A 93 -4.57 11.27 -0.80
N TYR A 94 -4.38 10.10 -0.20
CA TYR A 94 -4.04 9.98 1.20
C TYR A 94 -2.69 9.30 1.35
N LEU A 95 -1.83 9.82 2.21
CA LEU A 95 -0.72 9.07 2.77
C LEU A 95 -1.27 8.08 3.80
N VAL A 96 -1.06 6.80 3.54
CA VAL A 96 -1.72 5.68 4.24
C VAL A 96 -0.75 4.79 5.00
N GLY A 97 0.55 4.98 4.81
CA GLY A 97 1.57 4.21 5.49
C GLY A 97 2.95 4.52 4.96
N LEU A 98 3.95 3.84 5.54
CA LEU A 98 5.33 3.94 5.08
C LEU A 98 6.11 2.66 5.32
N TYR A 99 7.12 2.46 4.49
CA TYR A 99 8.26 1.60 4.76
C TYR A 99 9.49 2.44 5.06
N GLY A 100 10.10 2.19 6.21
CA GLY A 100 11.40 2.74 6.57
C GLY A 100 12.50 1.71 6.30
N ASN A 101 13.58 2.14 5.66
CA ASN A 101 14.68 1.27 5.24
C ASN A 101 14.19 0.11 4.35
N ALA A 102 13.36 0.45 3.36
CA ALA A 102 12.91 -0.47 2.33
C ALA A 102 14.08 -0.84 1.42
N ILE A 103 14.10 -2.10 0.98
CA ILE A 103 14.99 -2.60 -0.06
C ILE A 103 14.11 -3.06 -1.22
N TYR A 104 14.48 -2.67 -2.44
CA TYR A 104 13.84 -3.11 -3.67
C TYR A 104 14.71 -4.13 -4.39
N GLU A 105 14.11 -5.23 -4.83
CA GLU A 105 14.76 -6.25 -5.64
C GLU A 105 13.93 -6.44 -6.93
N PRO A 106 14.49 -6.17 -8.12
CA PRO A 106 13.78 -6.35 -9.40
C PRO A 106 13.21 -7.76 -9.59
N ASN A 107 13.94 -8.79 -9.15
CA ASN A 107 13.52 -10.18 -9.24
C ASN A 107 12.61 -10.62 -8.08
N GLY A 108 12.40 -9.73 -7.12
CA GLY A 108 11.59 -9.90 -5.92
C GLY A 108 12.15 -10.85 -4.86
N PHE A 109 11.45 -10.88 -3.75
CA PHE A 109 11.66 -11.69 -2.57
C PHE A 109 10.56 -12.74 -2.49
N LYS A 110 10.98 -13.99 -2.37
CA LYS A 110 10.11 -15.14 -2.10
C LYS A 110 9.63 -15.09 -0.65
N THR A 111 8.32 -15.20 -0.44
CA THR A 111 7.68 -15.18 0.89
C THR A 111 7.44 -16.57 1.48
N GLY A 112 7.65 -17.62 0.70
CA GLY A 112 7.33 -19.01 1.02
C GLY A 112 5.83 -19.31 1.05
N THR A 113 4.97 -18.40 0.59
CA THR A 113 3.50 -18.56 0.62
C THR A 113 2.93 -18.50 -0.79
N ARG A 114 2.08 -19.47 -1.16
CA ARG A 114 1.39 -19.45 -2.46
C ARG A 114 0.32 -18.37 -2.45
N ILE A 115 0.11 -17.72 -3.60
CA ILE A 115 -0.88 -16.66 -3.68
C ILE A 115 -2.29 -17.20 -3.40
N VAL A 116 -2.61 -18.41 -3.88
CA VAL A 116 -3.91 -19.07 -3.61
C VAL A 116 -4.19 -19.28 -2.13
N ASP A 117 -3.15 -19.55 -1.32
CA ASP A 117 -3.32 -19.73 0.13
C ASP A 117 -3.65 -18.43 0.87
N LEU A 118 -3.50 -17.29 0.19
CA LEU A 118 -3.82 -15.96 0.71
C LEU A 118 -5.23 -15.50 0.32
N LEU A 119 -5.93 -16.27 -0.52
CA LEU A 119 -7.24 -15.95 -1.05
C LEU A 119 -8.31 -16.83 -0.39
N PRO A 120 -9.51 -16.30 -0.14
CA PRO A 120 -10.64 -17.13 0.25
C PRO A 120 -11.16 -17.95 -0.95
N ASP A 121 -11.80 -19.09 -0.67
CA ASP A 121 -12.28 -20.05 -1.69
C ASP A 121 -13.12 -19.40 -2.80
N TYR A 122 -14.05 -18.49 -2.45
CA TYR A 122 -14.89 -17.81 -3.45
C TYR A 122 -14.09 -16.90 -4.40
N ALA A 123 -12.94 -16.38 -3.97
CA ALA A 123 -12.07 -15.58 -4.83
C ALA A 123 -11.26 -16.50 -5.75
N VAL A 124 -10.84 -17.66 -5.24
CA VAL A 124 -10.19 -18.71 -6.06
C VAL A 124 -11.16 -19.21 -7.13
N GLU A 125 -12.40 -19.56 -6.76
CA GLU A 125 -13.46 -19.97 -7.71
C GLU A 125 -13.74 -18.89 -8.77
N HIS A 126 -13.74 -17.61 -8.38
CA HIS A 126 -13.87 -16.51 -9.34
C HIS A 126 -12.71 -16.48 -10.35
N ILE A 127 -11.48 -16.72 -9.91
CA ILE A 127 -10.30 -16.79 -10.79
C ILE A 127 -10.37 -18.01 -11.71
N GLU A 128 -10.74 -19.18 -11.18
CA GLU A 128 -10.93 -20.40 -11.98
C GLU A 128 -11.94 -20.18 -13.10
N ASN A 129 -13.08 -19.53 -12.79
CA ASN A 129 -14.08 -19.17 -13.78
C ASN A 129 -13.54 -18.21 -14.84
N LEU A 130 -12.73 -17.20 -14.47
CA LEU A 130 -12.10 -16.29 -15.44
C LEU A 130 -11.19 -17.04 -16.42
N VAL A 131 -10.40 -17.99 -15.92
CA VAL A 131 -9.48 -18.81 -16.71
C VAL A 131 -10.26 -19.75 -17.63
N GLN A 132 -11.19 -20.53 -17.09
CA GLN A 132 -12.00 -21.49 -17.85
C GLN A 132 -12.81 -20.82 -18.96
N MET A 133 -13.42 -19.68 -18.66
CA MET A 133 -14.25 -18.94 -19.62
C MET A 133 -13.44 -18.01 -20.53
N ARG A 134 -12.12 -17.92 -20.33
CA ARG A 134 -11.24 -16.96 -21.04
C ARG A 134 -11.79 -15.53 -21.00
N SER A 135 -12.44 -15.13 -19.89
CA SER A 135 -13.33 -13.96 -19.86
C SER A 135 -12.66 -12.66 -19.40
N TRP A 136 -11.35 -12.51 -19.66
CA TRP A 136 -10.61 -11.29 -19.29
C TRP A 136 -11.09 -10.08 -20.09
N LYS A 137 -11.42 -8.99 -19.40
CA LYS A 137 -11.80 -7.72 -20.02
C LYS A 137 -10.67 -6.73 -19.91
N GLY A 138 -10.01 -6.44 -21.03
CA GLY A 138 -8.97 -5.42 -21.07
C GLY A 138 -7.89 -5.69 -22.09
N LYS A 139 -6.70 -5.14 -21.81
CA LYS A 139 -5.53 -5.30 -22.67
C LYS A 139 -4.85 -6.63 -22.38
N ASP A 140 -4.32 -7.26 -23.41
CA ASP A 140 -3.46 -8.45 -23.30
C ASP A 140 -4.08 -9.59 -22.44
N PRO A 141 -5.28 -10.09 -22.84
CA PRO A 141 -6.00 -11.10 -22.05
C PRO A 141 -5.20 -12.38 -21.87
N ASP A 142 -4.45 -12.83 -22.87
CA ASP A 142 -3.68 -14.08 -22.81
C ASP A 142 -2.61 -14.01 -21.73
N ARG A 143 -1.82 -12.94 -21.68
CA ARG A 143 -0.80 -12.76 -20.63
C ARG A 143 -1.40 -12.78 -19.23
N HIS A 144 -2.57 -12.16 -19.05
CA HIS A 144 -3.25 -12.13 -17.76
C HIS A 144 -3.81 -13.50 -17.38
N LEU A 145 -4.41 -14.21 -18.33
CA LEU A 145 -4.95 -15.55 -18.08
C LEU A 145 -3.84 -16.57 -17.81
N GLU A 146 -2.73 -16.53 -18.55
CA GLU A 146 -1.54 -17.35 -18.27
C GLU A 146 -0.96 -17.08 -16.87
N TYR A 147 -1.01 -15.84 -16.41
CA TYR A 147 -0.61 -15.50 -15.05
C TYR A 147 -1.55 -16.12 -14.01
N LEU A 148 -2.86 -16.06 -14.25
CA LEU A 148 -3.85 -16.66 -13.36
C LEU A 148 -3.75 -18.19 -13.34
N GLU A 149 -3.42 -18.84 -14.46
CA GLU A 149 -3.14 -20.28 -14.52
C GLU A 149 -1.97 -20.65 -13.61
N ARG A 150 -0.83 -19.93 -13.71
CA ARG A 150 0.31 -20.18 -12.80
C ARG A 150 -0.03 -19.92 -11.34
N LEU A 151 -0.84 -18.89 -11.06
CA LEU A 151 -1.32 -18.60 -9.72
C LEU A 151 -2.09 -19.81 -9.17
N LEU A 152 -3.04 -20.37 -9.94
CA LEU A 152 -3.82 -21.54 -9.57
C LEU A 152 -2.94 -22.80 -9.40
N ASP A 153 -1.90 -22.94 -10.22
CA ASP A 153 -0.89 -24.01 -10.11
C ASP A 153 0.04 -23.85 -8.88
N GLY A 154 -0.14 -22.79 -8.09
CA GLY A 154 0.55 -22.59 -6.83
C GLY A 154 1.75 -21.65 -6.92
N GLU A 155 1.76 -20.70 -7.85
CA GLU A 155 2.79 -19.67 -7.91
C GLU A 155 2.93 -18.95 -6.55
N GLU A 156 4.18 -18.83 -6.11
CA GLU A 156 4.52 -18.21 -4.84
C GLU A 156 4.41 -16.68 -4.91
N TYR A 157 3.84 -16.06 -3.88
CA TYR A 157 3.80 -14.61 -3.76
C TYR A 157 5.21 -14.04 -3.71
N THR A 158 5.55 -13.26 -4.73
CA THR A 158 6.85 -12.62 -4.90
C THR A 158 6.71 -11.12 -4.69
N ALA A 159 7.25 -10.62 -3.58
CA ALA A 159 7.22 -9.20 -3.24
C ALA A 159 8.40 -8.46 -3.85
N ARG A 160 8.27 -7.21 -4.28
CA ARG A 160 9.41 -6.43 -4.79
C ARG A 160 10.08 -5.54 -3.75
N LEU A 161 9.42 -5.35 -2.61
CA LEU A 161 9.92 -4.58 -1.48
C LEU A 161 10.00 -5.47 -0.24
N VAL A 162 11.05 -5.28 0.55
CA VAL A 162 11.11 -5.76 1.93
C VAL A 162 11.48 -4.59 2.84
N ALA A 163 10.82 -4.48 4.00
CA ALA A 163 11.11 -3.42 4.95
C ALA A 163 10.94 -3.91 6.39
N SER A 164 11.79 -3.40 7.29
CA SER A 164 11.73 -3.77 8.69
C SER A 164 10.48 -3.19 9.36
N LYS A 165 9.70 -4.02 10.07
CA LYS A 165 8.54 -3.57 10.87
C LYS A 165 8.91 -2.56 11.95
N LYS A 166 10.18 -2.51 12.38
CA LYS A 166 10.70 -1.54 13.35
C LYS A 166 10.59 -0.08 12.88
N TYR A 167 10.59 0.13 11.57
CA TYR A 167 10.58 1.43 10.91
C TYR A 167 9.42 1.58 9.92
N SER A 168 8.49 0.62 9.89
CA SER A 168 7.45 0.55 8.86
C SER A 168 6.09 0.37 9.51
N THR A 169 5.07 0.99 8.93
CA THR A 169 3.72 0.89 9.45
C THR A 169 2.67 1.39 8.46
N ALA A 170 1.52 0.73 8.48
CA ALA A 170 0.28 1.30 7.99
C ALA A 170 -0.26 2.31 9.01
N PHE A 171 -0.99 3.32 8.53
CA PHE A 171 -1.63 4.32 9.38
C PHE A 171 -3.00 3.86 9.84
N ILE A 172 -3.61 4.57 10.80
CA ILE A 172 -4.96 4.27 11.25
C ILE A 172 -5.97 4.91 10.27
N PRO A 173 -6.84 4.14 9.59
CA PRO A 173 -7.83 4.70 8.66
C PRO A 173 -8.87 5.58 9.35
N ARG A 174 -9.25 5.22 10.59
CA ARG A 174 -10.25 5.95 11.39
C ARG A 174 -9.63 7.13 12.12
N TYR A 175 -10.49 8.02 12.63
CA TYR A 175 -10.08 9.15 13.48
C TYR A 175 -9.08 10.09 12.79
N ASN A 176 -9.17 10.22 11.47
CA ASN A 176 -8.28 11.05 10.65
C ASN A 176 -6.79 10.64 10.74
N GLY A 177 -6.45 9.36 10.94
CA GLY A 177 -5.05 8.94 10.98
C GLY A 177 -4.33 8.98 9.62
N TYR A 178 -5.06 8.83 8.51
CA TYR A 178 -4.53 9.12 7.18
C TYR A 178 -4.28 10.61 6.99
N VAL A 179 -3.27 10.96 6.20
CA VAL A 179 -2.97 12.36 5.86
C VAL A 179 -3.45 12.61 4.44
N GLU A 180 -4.45 13.47 4.28
CA GLU A 180 -4.82 13.96 2.95
C GLU A 180 -3.66 14.79 2.39
N ILE A 181 -3.32 14.52 1.14
CA ILE A 181 -2.23 15.18 0.42
C ILE A 181 -2.70 15.65 -0.96
N ASP A 182 -2.03 16.68 -1.46
CA ASP A 182 -2.13 17.13 -2.83
C ASP A 182 -0.85 16.81 -3.63
N LYS A 183 -0.88 17.20 -4.91
CA LYS A 183 0.24 16.98 -5.83
C LYS A 183 1.50 17.78 -5.47
N THR A 184 1.34 18.97 -4.88
CA THR A 184 2.45 19.83 -4.45
C THR A 184 3.14 19.24 -3.24
N ASP A 185 2.41 18.50 -2.40
CA ASP A 185 2.98 17.80 -1.25
C ASP A 185 4.02 16.75 -1.64
N ILE A 186 3.90 16.17 -2.83
CA ILE A 186 4.86 15.20 -3.38
C ILE A 186 5.76 15.82 -4.47
N GLY A 187 5.70 17.14 -4.65
CA GLY A 187 6.58 17.87 -5.58
C GLY A 187 6.29 17.62 -7.06
N VAL A 188 5.03 17.36 -7.44
CA VAL A 188 4.66 17.09 -8.85
C VAL A 188 3.53 17.99 -9.34
N GLU A 189 3.54 18.28 -10.63
CA GLU A 189 2.46 19.05 -11.28
C GLU A 189 1.17 18.25 -11.49
N GLU A 190 1.29 16.92 -11.56
CA GLU A 190 0.16 16.01 -11.79
C GLU A 190 0.46 14.59 -11.27
N VAL A 191 -0.54 13.99 -10.61
CA VAL A 191 -0.53 12.56 -10.25
C VAL A 191 -1.18 11.73 -11.36
N LYS A 192 -0.37 11.37 -12.37
CA LYS A 192 -0.81 10.57 -13.51
C LYS A 192 -1.33 9.18 -13.10
N GLN A 193 -2.42 8.73 -13.74
CA GLN A 193 -3.03 7.43 -13.47
C GLN A 193 -2.06 6.25 -13.70
N TRP A 194 -1.27 6.28 -14.77
CA TRP A 194 -0.31 5.22 -15.13
C TRP A 194 1.06 5.33 -14.45
N LYS A 195 1.30 6.40 -13.67
CA LYS A 195 2.55 6.55 -12.90
C LYS A 195 2.31 6.10 -11.46
N PHE A 196 3.10 5.12 -11.03
CA PHE A 196 2.94 4.47 -9.73
C PHE A 196 3.94 4.97 -8.70
N THR A 197 5.05 5.58 -9.12
CA THR A 197 6.12 5.99 -8.22
C THR A 197 6.64 7.39 -8.52
N TYR A 198 6.98 8.14 -7.47
CA TYR A 198 7.52 9.50 -7.54
C TYR A 198 8.67 9.64 -6.57
N ARG A 199 9.82 10.16 -7.01
CA ARG A 199 10.86 10.65 -6.09
C ARG A 199 10.41 11.97 -5.52
N ILE A 200 10.62 12.19 -4.22
CA ILE A 200 10.20 13.43 -3.56
C ILE A 200 11.38 14.11 -2.84
N PRO A 201 11.36 15.45 -2.71
CA PRO A 201 12.35 16.17 -1.91
C PRO A 201 12.32 15.77 -0.43
N LEU A 202 13.48 15.88 0.23
CA LEU A 202 13.64 15.61 1.67
C LEU A 202 12.69 16.46 2.53
N GLU A 203 12.57 17.76 2.23
CA GLU A 203 11.71 18.69 2.95
C GLU A 203 10.23 18.30 2.88
N ASN A 204 9.77 17.86 1.70
CA ASN A 204 8.41 17.36 1.49
C ASN A 204 8.16 16.11 2.33
N ALA A 205 9.11 15.18 2.32
CA ALA A 205 9.03 13.96 3.12
C ALA A 205 8.95 14.28 4.62
N LEU A 206 9.85 15.13 5.14
CA LEU A 206 9.87 15.53 6.54
C LEU A 206 8.54 16.17 6.97
N ARG A 207 7.99 17.08 6.15
CA ARG A 207 6.70 17.72 6.42
C ARG A 207 5.55 16.70 6.47
N LEU A 208 5.51 15.76 5.54
CA LEU A 208 4.50 14.69 5.55
C LEU A 208 4.61 13.81 6.80
N LEU A 209 5.83 13.48 7.23
CA LEU A 209 6.05 12.72 8.46
C LEU A 209 5.62 13.52 9.69
N ASP A 210 5.87 14.83 9.74
CA ASP A 210 5.43 15.69 10.86
C ASP A 210 3.90 15.74 10.97
N ILE A 211 3.20 15.87 9.85
CA ILE A 211 1.72 15.83 9.85
C ILE A 211 1.25 14.46 10.33
N ALA A 212 1.85 13.37 9.83
CA ALA A 212 1.47 12.02 10.24
C ALA A 212 1.72 11.76 11.74
N ILE A 213 2.85 12.24 12.28
CA ILE A 213 3.15 12.19 13.72
C ILE A 213 2.06 12.94 14.50
N PHE A 214 1.80 14.19 14.12
CA PHE A 214 0.80 15.03 14.80
C PHE A 214 -0.58 14.37 14.84
N ARG A 215 -1.06 13.82 13.71
CA ARG A 215 -2.37 13.15 13.65
C ARG A 215 -2.43 11.92 14.56
N HIS A 216 -1.42 11.06 14.53
CA HIS A 216 -1.40 9.85 15.38
C HIS A 216 -1.22 10.18 16.87
N GLU A 217 -0.48 11.23 17.21
CA GLU A 217 -0.40 11.70 18.59
C GLU A 217 -1.72 12.23 19.13
N ARG A 218 -2.51 12.93 18.31
CA ARG A 218 -3.87 13.35 18.68
C ARG A 218 -4.77 12.14 18.96
N ILE A 219 -4.72 11.11 18.11
CA ILE A 219 -5.44 9.85 18.35
C ILE A 219 -5.01 9.23 19.68
N ALA A 220 -3.70 9.15 19.95
CA ALA A 220 -3.16 8.62 21.19
C ALA A 220 -3.63 9.37 22.45
N ARG A 221 -3.70 10.71 22.37
CA ARG A 221 -4.19 11.59 23.46
C ARG A 221 -5.72 11.70 23.52
N ASN A 222 -6.44 11.01 22.62
CA ASN A 222 -7.90 11.10 22.52
C ASN A 222 -8.40 12.53 22.19
N GLU A 223 -7.62 13.27 21.41
CA GLU A 223 -7.90 14.65 20.97
C GLU A 223 -8.58 14.66 19.59
N VAL A 224 -9.56 13.77 19.39
CA VAL A 224 -10.38 13.64 18.18
C VAL A 224 -11.87 13.71 18.54
N GLU A 225 -12.75 13.87 17.56
CA GLU A 225 -14.18 14.14 17.78
C GLU A 225 -14.90 13.01 18.55
N GLU A 226 -14.41 11.78 18.44
CA GLU A 226 -15.00 10.59 19.04
C GLU A 226 -14.06 9.92 20.05
N SER A 227 -14.63 9.17 21.00
CA SER A 227 -13.83 8.40 21.96
C SER A 227 -13.05 7.28 21.26
N VAL A 228 -11.73 7.26 21.45
CA VAL A 228 -10.83 6.27 20.87
C VAL A 228 -10.61 5.11 21.84
N PRO A 229 -10.89 3.86 21.42
CA PRO A 229 -10.58 2.66 22.20
C PRO A 229 -9.13 2.59 22.67
N GLY A 230 -8.90 2.03 23.86
CA GLY A 230 -7.57 1.91 24.47
C GLY A 230 -6.53 1.27 23.56
N GLU A 231 -6.89 0.20 22.85
CA GLU A 231 -5.99 -0.50 21.93
C GLU A 231 -5.60 0.35 20.71
N LEU A 232 -6.53 1.14 20.17
CA LEU A 232 -6.22 2.05 19.06
C LEU A 232 -5.32 3.21 19.51
N ARG A 233 -5.46 3.68 20.76
CA ARG A 233 -4.54 4.68 21.32
C ARG A 233 -3.12 4.12 21.46
N LYS A 234 -2.98 2.87 21.95
CA LYS A 234 -1.67 2.19 22.00
C LYS A 234 -1.07 2.03 20.60
N GLN A 235 -1.88 1.59 19.63
CA GLN A 235 -1.44 1.48 18.24
C GLN A 235 -0.97 2.83 17.68
N ALA A 236 -1.68 3.92 17.98
CA ALA A 236 -1.31 5.27 17.53
C ALA A 236 0.04 5.73 18.12
N ILE A 237 0.32 5.41 19.39
CA ILE A 237 1.64 5.65 20.02
C ILE A 237 2.74 4.89 19.28
N GLU A 238 2.50 3.61 18.96
CA GLU A 238 3.48 2.80 18.24
C GLU A 238 3.75 3.36 16.83
N ILE A 239 2.69 3.73 16.11
CA ILE A 239 2.79 4.32 14.77
C ILE A 239 3.61 5.61 14.84
N ALA A 240 3.23 6.55 15.72
CA ALA A 240 3.97 7.82 15.88
C ALA A 240 5.45 7.57 16.24
N THR A 241 5.72 6.59 17.09
CA THR A 241 7.09 6.20 17.45
C THR A 241 7.89 5.68 16.25
N ARG A 242 7.28 4.84 15.40
CA ARG A 242 7.92 4.32 14.18
C ARG A 242 8.18 5.45 13.18
N ILE A 243 7.23 6.35 12.99
CA ILE A 243 7.37 7.53 12.11
C ILE A 243 8.51 8.44 12.62
N LYS A 244 8.57 8.75 13.92
CA LYS A 244 9.65 9.54 14.53
C LYS A 244 11.04 8.92 14.31
N ARG A 245 11.16 7.58 14.36
CA ARG A 245 12.42 6.89 14.06
C ARG A 245 12.85 7.12 12.61
N VAL A 246 11.91 7.03 11.66
CA VAL A 246 12.18 7.30 10.24
C VAL A 246 12.55 8.77 10.02
N LYS A 247 11.81 9.70 10.64
CA LYS A 247 12.12 11.13 10.58
C LYS A 247 13.56 11.43 11.04
N LYS A 248 13.97 10.84 12.18
CA LYS A 248 15.34 11.00 12.71
C LYS A 248 16.42 10.43 11.78
N ILE A 249 16.10 9.44 10.95
CA ILE A 249 17.02 8.94 9.92
C ILE A 249 17.16 10.00 8.81
N LEU A 250 16.03 10.55 8.34
CA LEU A 250 16.01 11.59 7.31
C LEU A 250 16.71 12.89 7.74
N GLU A 251 16.50 13.34 8.98
CA GLU A 251 17.14 14.55 9.53
C GLU A 251 18.66 14.44 9.62
N ARG A 252 19.24 13.24 9.58
CA ARG A 252 20.70 13.03 9.57
C ARG A 252 21.32 13.10 8.18
N LEU A 253 20.51 13.15 7.14
CA LEU A 253 20.94 13.16 5.74
C LEU A 253 21.03 14.58 5.16
N GLY A 254 20.33 15.55 5.77
CA GLY A 254 20.43 16.98 5.45
C GLY A 254 21.39 17.70 6.40
#